data_AF-A0A1H3FGJ2-F1
#
_entry.id   AF-A0A1H3FGJ2-F1
#
_cell.length_a   1.000
_cell.length_b   1.000
_cell.length_c   1.000
_cell.angle_alpha   90.00
_cell.angle_beta   90.00
_cell.angle_gamma   90.00
#
_symmetry.space_group_name_H-M   'P 1'
#
loop_
_entity.id
_entity.type
_entity.pdbx_description
1 polymer ?
#
loop_
_entity_poly.entity_id
_entity_poly.type
_entity_poly.pdbx_seq_one_letter_code
_entity_poly.pdbx_strand_id
1 'polypeptide(L)' 'MTDQATLTVRLAEAEDALHELRLGRSAVQVRTSDGKSVSYAAADAGQLQTYIGQLRRQLGQRRRGAAIGVSFR' A
#
# COMPACT_ATOMS: atom_id res chain seq x y z
N MET A 1 -6.91 9.29 -13.44
CA MET A 1 -6.73 7.82 -13.54
C MET A 1 -5.34 7.51 -12.99
N THR A 2 -5.24 6.95 -11.79
CA THR A 2 -3.94 6.53 -11.25
C THR A 2 -3.51 5.28 -12.01
N ASP A 3 -2.43 5.37 -12.76
CA ASP A 3 -1.96 4.28 -13.61
C ASP A 3 -1.59 3.05 -12.76
N GLN A 4 -1.89 1.84 -13.25
CA GLN A 4 -1.59 0.60 -12.53
C GLN A 4 -0.09 0.49 -12.21
N ALA A 5 0.79 0.96 -13.12
CA ALA A 5 2.23 1.00 -12.88
C ALA A 5 2.58 1.91 -11.69
N THR A 6 1.88 3.04 -11.53
CA THR A 6 2.08 3.95 -10.40
C THR A 6 1.70 3.29 -9.08
N LEU A 7 0.61 2.51 -9.06
CA LEU A 7 0.19 1.79 -7.86
C LEU A 7 1.17 0.66 -7.49
N THR A 8 1.75 -0.03 -8.46
CA THR A 8 2.77 -1.05 -8.21
C THR A 8 4.06 -0.46 -7.64
N VAL A 9 4.52 0.68 -8.17
CA VAL A 9 5.69 1.38 -7.63
C VAL A 9 5.44 1.82 -6.19
N ARG A 10 4.29 2.45 -5.93
CA ARG A 10 3.91 2.88 -4.58
C ARG A 10 3.78 1.73 -3.60
N LEU A 11 3.31 0.57 -4.07
CA LEU A 11 3.23 -0.63 -3.25
C LEU A 11 4.62 -1.10 -2.83
N ALA A 12 5.56 -1.18 -3.77
CA ALA A 12 6.94 -1.56 -3.47
C ALA A 12 7.60 -0.57 -2.49
N GLU A 13 7.47 0.74 -2.76
CA GLU A 13 8.00 1.79 -1.86
C GLU A 13 7.43 1.67 -0.43
N ALA A 14 6.13 1.39 -0.29
CA ALA A 14 5.51 1.23 1.01
C ALA A 14 5.95 -0.06 1.74
N GLU A 15 6.17 -1.15 1.00
CA GLU A 15 6.66 -2.42 1.55
C GLU A 15 8.10 -2.31 2.03
N ASP A 16 8.98 -1.66 1.25
CA ASP A 16 10.36 -1.35 1.67
C ASP A 16 10.38 -0.45 2.90
N ALA A 17 9.56 0.61 2.91
CA ALA A 17 9.44 1.50 4.05
C ALA A 17 8.99 0.77 5.33
N LEU A 18 8.05 -0.18 5.21
CA LEU A 18 7.63 -1.02 6.34
C LEU A 18 8.75 -1.93 6.83
N HIS A 19 9.55 -2.48 5.91
CA HIS A 19 10.70 -3.30 6.26
C HIS A 19 11.75 -2.50 7.03
N GLU A 20 12.11 -1.31 6.54
CA GLU A 20 13.04 -0.40 7.22
C GLU A 20 12.56 -0.02 8.64
N LEU A 21 11.28 0.31 8.81
CA LEU A 21 10.70 0.58 10.14
C LEU A 21 10.85 -0.62 11.08
N ARG A 22 10.66 -1.84 10.56
CA ARG A 22 10.82 -3.07 11.35
C ARG A 22 12.28 -3.41 11.66
N LEU A 23 13.21 -3.00 10.81
CA LEU A 23 14.65 -3.10 11.06
C LEU A 23 15.15 -2.09 12.11
N GLY A 24 14.29 -1.19 12.60
CA GLY A 24 14.61 -0.23 13.66
C GLY A 24 14.80 1.20 13.16
N ARG A 25 14.44 1.51 11.91
CA ARG A 25 14.41 2.89 11.42
C ARG A 25 13.35 3.69 12.19
N SER A 26 13.71 4.87 12.67
CA SER A 26 12.78 5.69 13.48
C SER A 26 11.61 6.27 12.68
N ALA A 27 11.85 6.64 11.42
CA ALA A 27 10.83 7.15 10.51
C ALA A 27 11.22 6.94 9.04
N VAL A 28 10.20 6.81 8.19
CA VAL A 28 10.31 6.67 6.73
C VAL A 28 9.30 7.58 6.04
N GLN A 29 9.63 8.09 4.85
CA GLN A 29 8.70 8.87 4.04
C GLN A 29 8.13 8.02 2.91
N VAL A 30 6.82 8.04 2.75
CA VAL A 30 6.10 7.36 1.67
C VAL A 30 5.23 8.36 0.93
N ARG A 31 5.21 8.28 -0.40
CA ARG A 31 4.34 9.10 -1.24
C ARG A 31 2.94 8.46 -1.32
N THR A 32 1.93 9.22 -0.94
CA THR A 32 0.53 8.78 -1.01
C THR A 32 -0.07 8.95 -2.41
N SER A 33 -1.29 8.43 -2.58
CA SER A 33 -2.09 8.55 -3.79
C SER A 33 -2.18 9.98 -4.31
N ASP A 34 -2.32 10.92 -3.37
CA ASP A 34 -2.56 12.35 -3.55
C ASP A 34 -1.28 13.14 -3.88
N GLY A 35 -0.14 12.46 -4.05
CA GLY A 35 1.14 13.09 -4.34
C GLY A 35 1.81 13.75 -3.13
N LYS A 36 1.25 13.56 -1.93
CA LYS A 36 1.80 14.07 -0.68
C LYS A 36 2.81 13.07 -0.12
N SER A 37 3.90 13.55 0.47
CA SER A 37 4.78 12.71 1.28
C SER A 37 4.23 12.65 2.71
N VAL A 38 4.04 11.44 3.22
CA VAL A 38 3.66 11.18 4.61
C VAL A 38 4.82 10.47 5.29
N SER A 39 5.22 10.99 6.44
CA SER A 39 6.22 10.34 7.30
C SER A 39 5.52 9.36 8.23
N TYR A 40 5.93 8.10 8.21
CA TYR A 40 5.49 7.06 9.13
C TYR A 40 6.61 6.77 10.13
N ALA A 41 6.29 6.75 11.42
CA ALA A 41 7.19 6.27 12.45
C ALA A 41 6.92 4.79 12.78
N ALA A 42 7.76 4.18 13.62
CA ALA A 42 7.54 2.81 14.09
C ALA A 42 6.17 2.63 14.78
N ALA A 43 5.66 3.68 15.46
CA ALA A 43 4.32 3.69 16.05
C ALA A 43 3.19 3.62 15.00
N ASP A 44 3.44 4.12 13.78
CA ASP A 44 2.48 4.17 12.68
C ASP A 44 2.57 2.93 11.76
N ALA A 45 3.38 1.93 12.11
CA ALA A 45 3.58 0.73 11.29
C ALA A 45 2.25 0.04 10.94
N GLY A 46 1.26 0.04 11.85
CA GLY A 46 -0.08 -0.48 11.59
C GLY A 46 -0.87 0.32 10.55
N GLN A 47 -0.69 1.66 10.52
CA GLN A 47 -1.28 2.51 9.49
C GLN A 47 -0.62 2.25 8.13
N LEU A 48 0.71 2.09 8.09
CA LEU A 48 1.44 1.77 6.85
C LEU A 48 1.01 0.41 6.28
N GLN A 49 0.82 -0.61 7.12
CA GLN A 49 0.26 -1.90 6.71
C GLN A 49 -1.15 -1.77 6.12
N THR A 50 -1.99 -0.92 6.71
CA THR A 50 -3.35 -0.64 6.20
C THR A 50 -3.29 0.00 4.82
N TYR A 51 -2.37 0.94 4.61
CA TYR A 51 -2.14 1.59 3.33
C TYR A 51 -1.69 0.59 2.24
N ILE A 52 -0.72 -0.28 2.55
CA ILE A 52 -0.30 -1.38 1.68
C ILE A 52 -1.49 -2.26 1.29
N GLY A 53 -2.37 -2.57 2.25
CA GLY A 53 -3.61 -3.31 2.00
C GLY A 53 -4.60 -2.57 1.08
N GLN A 54 -4.67 -1.24 1.15
CA GLN A 54 -5.46 -0.44 0.20
C GLN A 54 -4.86 -0.46 -1.21
N LEU A 55 -3.54 -0.29 -1.35
CA LEU A 55 -2.84 -0.34 -2.64
C LEU A 55 -3.03 -1.70 -3.33
N ARG A 56 -2.84 -2.80 -2.60
CA ARG A 56 -3.09 -4.17 -3.10
C ARG A 56 -4.54 -4.36 -3.58
N ARG A 57 -5.52 -3.79 -2.87
CA ARG A 57 -6.94 -3.83 -3.28
C ARG A 57 -7.19 -3.03 -4.56
N GLN A 58 -6.56 -1.86 -4.72
CA GLN A 58 -6.66 -1.03 -5.93
C GLN A 58 -6.00 -1.72 -7.14
N LEU A 59 -4.91 -2.46 -6.92
CA LEU A 59 -4.26 -3.30 -7.94
C LEU A 59 -5.06 -4.58 -8.29
N GLY A 60 -6.22 -4.81 -7.66
CA GLY A 60 -6.98 -6.04 -7.88
C GLY A 60 -6.34 -7.31 -7.30
N GLN A 61 -5.26 -7.17 -6.51
CA GLN A 61 -4.64 -8.25 -5.74
C GLN A 61 -5.46 -8.56 -4.49
N ARG A 62 -6.76 -8.82 -4.65
CA ARG A 62 -7.53 -9.51 -3.61
C ARG A 62 -7.05 -10.95 -3.62
N ARG A 63 -6.64 -11.47 -2.45
CA ARG A 63 -6.42 -12.91 -2.28
C ARG A 63 -7.63 -13.61 -2.89
N ARG A 64 -7.42 -14.37 -3.97
CA ARG A 64 -8.48 -15.11 -4.67
C ARG A 64 -9.08 -16.08 -3.66
N GLY A 65 -10.15 -15.65 -3.04
CA GLY A 65 -10.86 -16.33 -1.98
C GLY A 65 -12.29 -15.83 -1.94
N ALA A 66 -12.95 -15.88 -3.10
CA ALA A 66 -14.40 -15.95 -3.29
C ALA A 66 -14.69 -15.72 -4.78
N ALA A 67 -14.82 -16.82 -5.52
CA ALA A 67 -15.68 -16.83 -6.69
C ALA A 67 -17.12 -16.77 -6.17
N ILE A 68 -17.77 -15.61 -6.17
CA ILE A 68 -19.24 -15.48 -6.09
C ILE A 68 -19.63 -14.24 -6.91
N GLY A 69 -20.57 -14.43 -7.84
CA GLY A 69 -21.36 -13.49 -8.68
C GLY A 69 -21.00 -12.01 -8.69
N VAL A 70 -21.03 -11.29 -9.81
CA VAL A 70 -22.23 -11.05 -10.61
C VAL A 70 -21.80 -10.55 -12.00
N SER A 71 -22.43 -11.11 -13.03
CA SER A 71 -22.40 -10.65 -14.42
C SER A 71 -22.95 -9.23 -14.54
N PHE A 72 -22.27 -8.33 -15.25
CA PHE A 72 -22.90 -7.08 -15.71
C PHE A 72 -23.17 -7.18 -17.21
N ARG A 73 -24.45 -7.01 -17.55
CA ARG A 73 -25.06 -7.06 -18.88
C ARG A 73 -24.84 -5.76 -19.63
#